data_AF-A0A2V5YT20-F1
#
_entry.id   AF-A0A2V5YT20-F1
#
_cell.length_a   1.000
_cell.length_b   1.000
_cell.length_c   1.000
_cell.angle_alpha   90.00
_cell.angle_beta   90.00
_cell.angle_gamma   90.00
#
_symmetry.space_group_name_H-M   'P 1'
#
loop_
_entity.id
_entity.type
_entity.pdbx_description
1 polymer ?
#
loop_
_entity_poly.entity_id
_entity_poly.type
_entity_poly.pdbx_seq_one_letter_code
_entity_poly.pdbx_strand_id
1 'polypeptide(L)'
;MGKNRLRTWRRLVLLLVGALFAAIVYRWISLERLQHFAPAEVLGTPTPEPTATRPPVITGKLDTAKLFNGITLHSTVETIAGADAATERTVPDSYVLDLKLLARVPSPNKTVEELAKVSPQLPTLFPGLASMISVDSVSPLFAQLYDTKVRMLRENLGRLDLLLSRHNFFDCQTVLQLQYPQTHRKALLLQADMDVDADGSDSDRLSVGTGAPVNFKPATSYRWQKKSDAPNPYLAGTEERLKRAEDEYALTTTNPARKRELRNAIADLRGEVSTLKKFSFLIGATDPFIVVPGAFTRGPVPVEPGDYALVVYGDAIYPVIVGDVGPNDKVGEASLRIARELNALSTAYNRPVSDLKVTYIIFPETAEKPFGPPDLERIHAHCETLTKE
;
A
#
# COMPACT_ATOMS: atom_id res chain seq x y z
N MET A 1 41.91 40.86 -28.96
CA MET A 1 40.61 40.21 -29.29
C MET A 1 39.78 39.85 -28.05
N GLY A 2 39.63 40.72 -27.03
CA GLY A 2 38.97 40.36 -25.75
C GLY A 2 37.68 41.13 -25.38
N LYS A 3 37.40 42.28 -25.98
CA LYS A 3 36.27 43.15 -25.55
C LYS A 3 34.91 42.80 -26.16
N ASN A 4 34.87 42.14 -27.32
CA ASN A 4 33.61 41.83 -28.00
C ASN A 4 32.87 40.62 -27.41
N ARG A 5 33.60 39.61 -26.90
CA ARG A 5 33.02 38.38 -26.32
C ARG A 5 32.24 38.63 -25.02
N LEU A 6 32.74 39.53 -24.17
CA LEU A 6 32.10 39.89 -22.89
C LEU A 6 30.78 40.65 -23.08
N ARG A 7 30.69 41.47 -24.14
CA ARG A 7 29.51 42.27 -24.46
C ARG A 7 28.38 41.42 -25.04
N THR A 8 28.71 40.41 -25.86
CA THR A 8 27.74 39.41 -26.34
C THR A 8 27.22 38.52 -25.20
N TRP A 9 28.07 38.13 -24.25
CA TRP A 9 27.65 37.29 -23.13
C TRP A 9 26.70 38.04 -22.17
N ARG A 10 26.98 39.32 -21.88
CA ARG A 10 26.05 40.17 -21.11
C ARG A 10 24.70 40.36 -21.80
N ARG A 11 24.68 40.48 -23.14
CA ARG A 11 23.43 40.55 -23.91
C ARG A 11 22.64 39.25 -23.86
N LEU A 12 23.31 38.10 -23.92
CA LEU A 12 22.68 36.79 -23.81
C LEU A 12 22.05 36.58 -22.42
N VAL A 13 22.76 36.95 -21.36
CA VAL A 13 22.25 36.86 -19.98
C VAL A 13 21.05 37.79 -19.78
N LEU A 14 21.09 39.03 -20.29
CA LEU A 14 19.96 39.95 -20.21
C LEU A 14 18.73 39.44 -20.99
N LEU A 15 18.93 38.78 -22.13
CA LEU A 15 17.83 38.15 -22.88
C LEU A 15 17.22 36.97 -22.13
N LEU A 16 18.05 36.12 -21.51
CA LEU A 16 17.56 34.99 -20.71
C LEU A 16 16.80 35.45 -19.47
N VAL A 17 17.29 36.48 -18.77
CA VAL A 17 16.59 37.05 -17.61
C VAL A 17 15.28 37.72 -18.05
N GLY A 18 15.27 38.43 -19.18
CA GLY A 18 14.05 39.01 -19.75
C GLY A 18 13.00 37.96 -20.13
N ALA A 19 13.43 36.85 -20.74
CA ALA A 19 12.54 35.74 -21.09
C ALA A 19 11.98 35.03 -19.84
N LEU A 20 12.80 34.83 -18.81
CA LEU A 20 12.37 34.23 -17.55
C LEU A 20 11.35 35.12 -16.83
N PHE A 21 11.61 36.43 -16.80
CA PHE A 21 10.68 37.41 -16.21
C PHE A 21 9.35 37.46 -16.97
N ALA A 22 9.38 37.45 -18.30
CA ALA A 22 8.17 37.38 -19.12
C ALA A 22 7.37 36.10 -18.87
N ALA A 23 8.03 34.94 -18.71
CA ALA A 23 7.36 33.68 -18.39
C ALA A 23 6.69 33.70 -17.00
N ILE A 24 7.34 34.31 -16.00
CA ILE A 24 6.78 34.46 -14.64
C ILE A 24 5.57 35.40 -14.67
N VAL A 25 5.68 36.54 -15.34
CA VAL A 25 4.58 37.51 -15.48
C VAL A 25 3.40 36.90 -16.25
N TYR A 26 3.68 36.16 -17.33
CA TYR A 26 2.62 35.49 -18.10
C TYR A 26 1.92 34.41 -17.28
N ARG A 27 2.67 33.64 -16.48
CA ARG A 27 2.11 32.64 -15.57
C ARG A 27 1.27 33.29 -14.46
N TRP A 28 1.70 34.44 -13.94
CA TRP A 28 0.96 35.19 -12.92
C TRP A 28 -0.34 35.79 -13.48
N ILE A 29 -0.30 36.42 -14.66
CA ILE A 29 -1.51 36.91 -15.36
C ILE A 29 -2.48 35.76 -15.68
N SER A 30 -1.96 34.59 -16.09
CA SER A 30 -2.79 33.41 -16.34
C SER A 30 -3.45 32.87 -15.06
N LEU A 31 -2.79 32.99 -13.91
CA LEU A 31 -3.33 32.59 -12.60
C LEU A 31 -4.38 33.59 -12.10
N GLU A 32 -4.15 34.90 -12.26
CA GLU A 32 -5.17 35.90 -11.92
C GLU A 32 -6.42 35.79 -12.81
N ARG A 33 -6.26 35.44 -14.10
CA ARG A 33 -7.39 35.26 -15.03
C ARG A 33 -8.24 34.02 -14.70
N LEU A 34 -7.65 33.02 -14.04
CA LEU A 34 -8.39 31.85 -13.52
C LEU A 34 -9.10 32.16 -12.20
N GLN A 35 -8.58 33.09 -11.40
CA GLN A 35 -9.20 33.50 -10.13
C GLN A 35 -10.33 34.53 -10.30
N HIS A 36 -10.39 35.24 -11.44
CA HIS A 36 -11.44 36.24 -11.74
C HIS A 36 -12.52 35.73 -12.70
N PHE A 37 -12.91 34.45 -12.61
CA PHE A 37 -14.23 34.06 -13.10
C PHE A 37 -15.28 34.71 -12.19
N ALA A 38 -15.80 35.85 -12.63
CA ALA A 38 -16.98 36.46 -12.04
C ALA A 38 -18.13 35.44 -12.05
N PRO A 39 -18.93 35.35 -10.96
CA PRO A 39 -20.16 34.57 -11.00
C PRO A 39 -21.07 35.14 -12.10
N ALA A 40 -21.59 34.25 -12.95
CA ALA A 40 -22.52 34.63 -14.00
C ALA A 40 -23.73 35.38 -13.40
N GLU A 41 -24.02 36.56 -13.95
CA GLU A 41 -25.22 37.34 -13.65
C GLU A 41 -26.47 36.50 -13.97
N VAL A 42 -27.23 36.16 -12.93
CA VAL A 42 -28.54 35.51 -13.08
C VAL A 42 -29.55 36.58 -13.44
N LEU A 43 -29.88 36.68 -14.74
CA LEU A 43 -31.06 37.41 -15.22
C LEU A 43 -32.31 36.75 -14.61
N GLY A 44 -33.01 37.48 -13.75
CA GLY A 44 -34.24 37.02 -13.11
C GLY A 44 -35.37 36.81 -14.12
N THR A 45 -35.76 35.55 -14.32
CA THR A 45 -37.04 35.20 -14.94
C THR A 45 -38.18 35.34 -13.92
N PRO A 46 -39.38 35.83 -14.34
CA PRO A 46 -40.52 35.98 -13.44
C PRO A 46 -40.99 34.63 -12.89
N THR A 47 -41.37 34.64 -11.62
CA THR A 47 -41.88 33.48 -10.88
C THR A 47 -43.16 32.93 -11.53
N PRO A 48 -43.20 31.65 -11.96
CA PRO A 48 -44.46 31.01 -12.30
C PRO A 48 -45.21 30.63 -11.02
N GLU A 49 -46.54 30.83 -11.04
CA GLU A 49 -47.46 30.42 -9.98
C GLU A 49 -47.31 28.92 -9.66
N PRO A 50 -47.53 28.50 -8.39
CA PRO A 50 -47.26 27.13 -7.96
C PRO A 50 -48.27 26.17 -8.58
N THR A 51 -47.90 25.58 -9.71
CA THR A 51 -48.52 24.33 -10.15
C THR A 51 -47.98 23.23 -9.24
N ALA A 52 -48.87 22.49 -8.58
CA ALA A 52 -48.52 21.31 -7.79
C ALA A 52 -47.96 20.21 -8.71
N THR A 53 -46.70 20.31 -9.08
CA THR A 53 -45.97 19.24 -9.73
C THR A 53 -45.67 18.17 -8.68
N ARG A 54 -46.34 17.01 -8.81
CA ARG A 54 -45.84 15.75 -8.25
C ARG A 54 -44.32 15.69 -8.51
N PRO A 55 -43.49 15.33 -7.52
CA PRO A 55 -42.08 15.12 -7.76
C PRO A 55 -41.95 14.12 -8.92
N PRO A 56 -41.08 14.39 -9.91
CA PRO A 56 -40.92 13.48 -11.03
C PRO A 56 -40.52 12.13 -10.46
N VAL A 57 -41.23 11.07 -10.86
CA VAL A 57 -40.78 9.71 -10.61
C VAL A 57 -39.41 9.61 -11.28
N ILE A 58 -38.36 9.35 -10.51
CA ILE A 58 -37.02 9.10 -11.05
C ILE A 58 -37.07 7.71 -11.70
N THR A 59 -37.67 7.63 -12.88
CA THR A 59 -37.53 6.50 -13.78
C THR A 59 -36.36 6.80 -14.69
N GLY A 60 -35.17 6.35 -14.28
CA GLY A 60 -33.97 6.43 -15.09
C GLY A 60 -32.95 5.42 -14.58
N LYS A 61 -32.39 4.61 -15.48
CA LYS A 61 -31.14 3.89 -15.24
C LYS A 61 -30.08 4.92 -14.88
N LEU A 62 -29.64 4.95 -13.62
CA LEU A 62 -28.46 5.74 -13.29
C LEU A 62 -27.25 5.07 -13.95
N ASP A 63 -26.54 5.88 -14.72
CA ASP A 63 -25.35 5.51 -15.47
C ASP A 63 -24.28 4.94 -14.53
N THR A 64 -23.44 4.04 -15.07
CA THR A 64 -22.39 3.34 -14.34
C THR A 64 -21.40 4.31 -13.69
N ALA A 65 -21.61 4.64 -12.41
CA ALA A 65 -20.59 5.30 -11.62
C ALA A 65 -19.51 4.27 -11.29
N LYS A 66 -18.30 4.45 -11.83
CA LYS A 66 -17.12 3.81 -11.27
C LYS A 66 -16.83 4.52 -9.95
N LEU A 67 -17.11 3.85 -8.84
CA LEU A 67 -16.66 4.33 -7.53
C LEU A 67 -15.12 4.34 -7.53
N PHE A 68 -14.52 5.23 -6.73
CA PHE A 68 -13.06 5.40 -6.61
C PHE A 68 -12.31 4.07 -6.34
N ASN A 69 -13.01 3.05 -5.83
CA ASN A 69 -12.48 1.73 -5.51
C ASN A 69 -12.49 0.74 -6.70
N GLY A 70 -12.86 1.18 -7.92
CA GLY A 70 -12.84 0.36 -9.13
C GLY A 70 -14.04 -0.60 -9.28
N ILE A 71 -15.08 -0.40 -8.46
CA ILE A 71 -16.36 -1.13 -8.52
C ILE A 71 -17.23 -0.51 -9.61
N THR A 72 -17.84 -1.36 -10.44
CA THR A 72 -18.89 -0.92 -11.36
C THR A 72 -20.22 -1.02 -10.63
N LEU A 73 -20.80 0.12 -10.27
CA LEU A 73 -22.10 0.19 -9.62
C LEU A 73 -23.19 0.30 -10.68
N HIS A 74 -24.10 -0.67 -10.69
CA HIS A 74 -25.38 -0.55 -11.39
C HIS A 74 -26.44 -0.26 -10.33
N SER A 75 -27.09 0.90 -10.43
CA SER A 75 -28.17 1.29 -9.52
C SER A 75 -29.46 1.52 -10.29
N THR A 76 -30.52 0.92 -9.78
CA THR A 76 -31.89 1.09 -10.27
C THR A 76 -32.78 1.39 -9.08
N VAL A 77 -33.72 2.31 -9.25
CA VAL A 77 -34.76 2.57 -8.26
C VAL A 77 -36.05 1.97 -8.82
N GLU A 78 -36.61 1.01 -8.09
CA GLU A 78 -37.88 0.39 -8.41
C GLU A 78 -38.90 0.79 -7.36
N THR A 79 -40.09 1.21 -7.80
CA THR A 79 -41.18 1.62 -6.93
C THR A 79 -42.42 0.79 -7.24
N ILE A 80 -43.00 0.17 -6.23
CA ILE A 80 -44.32 -0.48 -6.30
C ILE A 80 -45.36 0.35 -5.56
N ALA A 81 -46.63 0.24 -5.96
CA ALA A 81 -47.70 0.93 -5.26
C ALA A 81 -47.92 0.29 -3.87
N GLY A 82 -47.74 1.09 -2.81
CA GLY A 82 -47.99 0.70 -1.42
C GLY A 82 -49.31 1.25 -0.87
N ALA A 83 -49.56 0.99 0.40
CA ALA A 83 -50.62 1.57 1.22
C ALA A 83 -50.31 3.04 1.59
N ASP A 84 -51.08 3.60 2.54
CA ASP A 84 -50.76 4.91 3.09
C ASP A 84 -49.39 4.91 3.82
N ALA A 85 -48.75 6.07 3.88
CA ALA A 85 -47.42 6.20 4.44
C ALA A 85 -47.31 5.83 5.93
N ALA A 86 -48.42 5.90 6.70
CA ALA A 86 -48.39 5.51 8.11
C ALA A 86 -48.28 3.98 8.24
N THR A 87 -48.94 3.26 7.33
CA THR A 87 -48.85 1.81 7.20
C THR A 87 -47.48 1.37 6.66
N GLU A 88 -47.00 1.96 5.57
CA GLU A 88 -45.70 1.58 4.96
C GLU A 88 -44.51 1.85 5.90
N ARG A 89 -44.59 2.87 6.77
CA ARG A 89 -43.51 3.17 7.72
C ARG A 89 -43.27 2.08 8.77
N THR A 90 -44.27 1.24 9.05
CA THR A 90 -44.15 0.14 10.03
C THR A 90 -43.74 -1.18 9.40
N VAL A 91 -43.67 -1.25 8.07
CA VAL A 91 -43.25 -2.43 7.31
C VAL A 91 -41.77 -2.26 6.92
N PRO A 92 -40.85 -3.09 7.47
CA PRO A 92 -39.41 -2.94 7.22
C PRO A 92 -39.02 -3.00 5.74
N ASP A 93 -39.77 -3.77 4.95
CA ASP A 93 -39.45 -4.04 3.54
C ASP A 93 -39.98 -2.95 2.58
N SER A 94 -40.66 -1.93 3.10
CA SER A 94 -41.21 -0.82 2.30
C SER A 94 -40.15 0.16 1.80
N TYR A 95 -38.91 0.06 2.29
CA TYR A 95 -37.77 0.87 1.85
C TYR A 95 -36.45 0.09 1.96
N VAL A 96 -36.16 -0.73 0.94
CA VAL A 96 -35.04 -1.69 0.94
C VAL A 96 -33.99 -1.31 -0.11
N LEU A 97 -32.72 -1.56 0.24
CA LEU A 97 -31.59 -1.52 -0.68
C LEU A 97 -30.90 -2.88 -0.66
N ASP A 98 -30.94 -3.59 -1.80
CA ASP A 98 -30.21 -4.84 -1.98
C ASP A 98 -28.81 -4.59 -2.56
N LEU A 99 -27.78 -5.06 -1.86
CA LEU A 99 -26.39 -4.99 -2.32
C LEU A 99 -25.89 -6.37 -2.73
N LYS A 100 -25.44 -6.50 -3.98
CA LYS A 100 -24.84 -7.73 -4.51
C LYS A 100 -23.53 -7.43 -5.22
N LEU A 101 -22.42 -7.88 -4.63
CA LEU A 101 -21.09 -7.80 -5.24
C LEU A 101 -20.74 -9.13 -5.91
N LEU A 102 -20.40 -9.06 -7.21
CA LEU A 102 -19.89 -10.20 -7.98
C LEU A 102 -18.38 -10.08 -8.15
N ALA A 103 -17.61 -10.75 -7.30
CA ALA A 103 -16.15 -10.83 -7.39
C ALA A 103 -15.72 -12.22 -7.90
N ARG A 104 -14.84 -12.26 -8.90
CA ARG A 104 -14.22 -13.51 -9.37
C ARG A 104 -12.94 -13.75 -8.58
N VAL A 105 -12.82 -14.90 -7.92
CA VAL A 105 -11.58 -15.33 -7.27
C VAL A 105 -10.66 -15.92 -8.35
N PRO A 106 -9.40 -15.46 -8.48
CA PRO A 106 -8.50 -15.95 -9.50
C PRO A 106 -7.92 -17.33 -9.14
N SER A 107 -7.39 -18.01 -10.15
CA SER A 107 -6.62 -19.24 -10.00
C SER A 107 -5.12 -18.95 -10.06
N PRO A 108 -4.27 -19.65 -9.28
CA PRO A 108 -2.82 -19.43 -9.31
C PRO A 108 -2.18 -20.04 -10.56
N ASN A 109 -1.06 -19.45 -10.99
CA ASN A 109 -0.15 -20.06 -11.96
C ASN A 109 0.50 -21.32 -11.35
N LYS A 110 0.63 -22.40 -12.13
CA LYS A 110 1.08 -23.73 -11.70
C LYS A 110 2.24 -24.29 -12.52
N THR A 111 2.67 -23.59 -13.56
CA THR A 111 3.72 -24.04 -14.49
C THR A 111 4.70 -22.91 -14.75
N VAL A 112 5.92 -23.26 -15.16
CA VAL A 112 6.94 -22.27 -15.49
C VAL A 112 6.52 -21.40 -16.68
N GLU A 113 5.77 -21.95 -17.64
CA GLU A 113 5.23 -21.22 -18.79
C GLU A 113 4.19 -20.19 -18.37
N GLU A 114 3.34 -20.51 -17.37
CA GLU A 114 2.39 -19.56 -16.81
C GLU A 114 3.08 -18.45 -16.02
N LEU A 115 4.11 -18.78 -15.23
CA LEU A 115 4.94 -17.77 -14.57
C LEU A 115 5.62 -16.84 -15.58
N ALA A 116 6.10 -17.39 -16.70
CA ALA A 116 6.77 -16.64 -17.76
C ALA A 116 5.85 -15.68 -18.52
N LYS A 117 4.53 -15.91 -18.54
CA LYS A 117 3.57 -14.92 -19.11
C LYS A 117 3.59 -13.60 -18.34
N VAL A 118 3.95 -13.66 -17.07
CA VAL A 118 3.98 -12.52 -16.15
C VAL A 118 5.40 -11.96 -16.04
N SER A 119 6.39 -12.84 -15.88
CA SER A 119 7.81 -12.52 -15.75
C SER A 119 8.62 -13.28 -16.80
N PRO A 120 8.72 -12.78 -18.06
CA PRO A 120 9.29 -13.54 -19.18
C PRO A 120 10.74 -14.01 -19.00
N GLN A 121 11.54 -13.25 -18.26
CA GLN A 121 12.96 -13.57 -18.03
C GLN A 121 13.16 -14.59 -16.90
N LEU A 122 12.11 -14.92 -16.13
CA LEU A 122 12.22 -15.77 -14.96
C LEU A 122 12.84 -17.16 -15.24
N PRO A 123 12.48 -17.88 -16.33
CA PRO A 123 13.10 -19.16 -16.64
C PRO A 123 14.60 -19.05 -17.00
N THR A 124 15.01 -17.90 -17.57
CA THR A 124 16.41 -17.64 -17.91
C THR A 124 17.22 -17.28 -16.67
N LEU A 125 16.65 -16.48 -15.77
CA LEU A 125 17.27 -16.10 -14.50
C LEU A 125 17.40 -17.30 -13.53
N PHE A 126 16.43 -18.23 -13.55
CA PHE A 126 16.43 -19.42 -12.71
C PHE A 126 16.18 -20.69 -13.53
N PRO A 127 17.21 -21.24 -14.20
CA PRO A 127 17.05 -22.43 -15.05
C PRO A 127 16.54 -23.68 -14.29
N GLY A 128 16.82 -23.77 -12.99
CA GLY A 128 16.34 -24.84 -12.11
C GLY A 128 14.87 -24.70 -11.69
N LEU A 129 14.21 -23.57 -11.98
CA LEU A 129 12.85 -23.31 -11.51
C LEU A 129 11.83 -24.33 -12.04
N ALA A 130 11.97 -24.74 -13.30
CA ALA A 130 11.04 -25.67 -13.94
C ALA A 130 11.02 -27.04 -13.25
N SER A 131 12.16 -27.51 -12.73
CA SER A 131 12.24 -28.81 -12.06
C SER A 131 11.68 -28.80 -10.64
N MET A 132 11.47 -27.62 -10.04
CA MET A 132 10.89 -27.45 -8.71
C MET A 132 9.36 -27.33 -8.72
N ILE A 133 8.77 -27.03 -9.88
CA ILE A 133 7.34 -26.77 -9.99
C ILE A 133 6.59 -28.06 -10.33
N SER A 134 5.66 -28.43 -9.46
CA SER A 134 4.66 -29.47 -9.69
C SER A 134 3.26 -28.92 -9.39
N VAL A 135 2.22 -29.71 -9.69
CA VAL A 135 0.83 -29.33 -9.36
C VAL A 135 0.65 -29.09 -7.85
N ASP A 136 1.38 -29.83 -7.03
CA ASP A 136 1.33 -29.74 -5.56
C ASP A 136 2.17 -28.57 -5.01
N SER A 137 2.92 -27.86 -5.87
CA SER A 137 3.67 -26.67 -5.47
C SER A 137 2.75 -25.48 -5.16
N VAL A 138 1.47 -25.50 -5.55
CA VAL A 138 0.55 -24.40 -5.21
C VAL A 138 0.37 -24.31 -3.70
N SER A 139 0.80 -23.19 -3.11
CA SER A 139 0.73 -23.02 -1.67
C SER A 139 -0.72 -22.82 -1.20
N PRO A 140 -1.14 -23.46 -0.09
CA PRO A 140 -2.40 -23.14 0.59
C PRO A 140 -2.54 -21.66 0.99
N LEU A 141 -1.41 -20.96 1.13
CA LEU A 141 -1.36 -19.53 1.44
C LEU A 141 -2.06 -18.67 0.38
N PHE A 142 -2.10 -19.10 -0.89
CA PHE A 142 -2.83 -18.39 -1.95
C PHE A 142 -4.34 -18.40 -1.68
N ALA A 143 -4.89 -19.58 -1.36
CA ALA A 143 -6.31 -19.71 -1.03
C ALA A 143 -6.65 -18.92 0.23
N GLN A 144 -5.80 -19.01 1.27
CA GLN A 144 -5.98 -18.28 2.53
C GLN A 144 -5.99 -16.75 2.34
N LEU A 145 -5.14 -16.23 1.47
CA LEU A 145 -5.10 -14.81 1.10
C LEU A 145 -6.44 -14.38 0.48
N TYR A 146 -6.91 -15.11 -0.54
CA TYR A 146 -8.17 -14.77 -1.20
C TYR A 146 -9.41 -15.01 -0.33
N ASP A 147 -9.42 -16.02 0.54
CA ASP A 147 -10.48 -16.22 1.52
C ASP A 147 -10.56 -15.04 2.51
N THR A 148 -9.40 -14.48 2.88
CA THR A 148 -9.34 -13.28 3.71
C THR A 148 -9.88 -12.06 2.98
N LYS A 149 -9.50 -11.84 1.72
CA LYS A 149 -10.05 -10.76 0.89
C LYS A 149 -11.56 -10.90 0.71
N VAL A 150 -12.07 -12.11 0.45
CA VAL A 150 -13.52 -12.38 0.33
C VAL A 150 -14.25 -12.10 1.64
N ARG A 151 -13.66 -12.47 2.78
CA ARG A 151 -14.23 -12.14 4.10
C ARG A 151 -14.35 -10.63 4.29
N MET A 152 -13.30 -9.88 3.94
CA MET A 152 -13.32 -8.42 4.03
C MET A 152 -14.36 -7.77 3.11
N LEU A 153 -14.57 -8.32 1.90
CA LEU A 153 -15.66 -7.88 1.02
C LEU A 153 -17.04 -8.10 1.66
N ARG A 154 -17.24 -9.24 2.33
CA ARG A 154 -18.51 -9.55 3.02
C ARG A 154 -18.74 -8.63 4.22
N GLU A 155 -17.72 -8.46 5.06
CA GLU A 155 -17.79 -7.65 6.29
C GLU A 155 -18.01 -6.15 5.99
N ASN A 156 -17.53 -5.66 4.84
CA ASN A 156 -17.61 -4.25 4.48
C ASN A 156 -18.61 -3.95 3.34
N LEU A 157 -19.43 -4.91 2.89
CA LEU A 157 -20.36 -4.67 1.76
C LEU A 157 -21.33 -3.51 2.03
N GLY A 158 -21.77 -3.34 3.28
CA GLY A 158 -22.62 -2.21 3.69
C GLY A 158 -21.87 -0.87 3.86
N ARG A 159 -20.53 -0.88 3.79
CA ARG A 159 -19.65 0.30 3.89
C ARG A 159 -18.75 0.36 2.67
N LEU A 160 -19.33 0.78 1.55
CA LEU A 160 -18.66 0.78 0.24
C LEU A 160 -17.35 1.58 0.20
N ASP A 161 -17.19 2.55 1.10
CA ASP A 161 -15.98 3.33 1.34
C ASP A 161 -14.81 2.51 1.89
N LEU A 162 -15.10 1.45 2.66
CA LEU A 162 -14.11 0.52 3.23
C LEU A 162 -13.97 -0.78 2.43
N LEU A 163 -14.68 -0.89 1.31
CA LEU A 163 -14.60 -2.08 0.47
C LEU A 163 -13.24 -2.14 -0.23
N LEU A 164 -12.63 -3.34 -0.25
CA LEU A 164 -11.37 -3.55 -0.97
C LEU A 164 -11.50 -3.07 -2.41
N SER A 165 -10.50 -2.29 -2.86
CA SER A 165 -10.44 -1.86 -4.24
C SER A 165 -10.24 -3.05 -5.17
N ARG A 166 -10.66 -2.92 -6.44
CA ARG A 166 -10.39 -3.95 -7.45
C ARG A 166 -8.90 -4.27 -7.54
N HIS A 167 -8.06 -3.24 -7.43
CA HIS A 167 -6.61 -3.39 -7.49
C HIS A 167 -6.09 -4.22 -6.32
N ASN A 168 -6.43 -3.86 -5.09
CA ASN A 168 -6.01 -4.60 -3.90
C ASN A 168 -6.63 -5.99 -3.86
N PHE A 169 -7.82 -6.22 -4.44
CA PHE A 169 -8.37 -7.57 -4.52
C PHE A 169 -7.56 -8.49 -5.45
N PHE A 170 -6.97 -7.95 -6.51
CA PHE A 170 -6.22 -8.69 -7.54
C PHE A 170 -4.72 -8.38 -7.51
N ASP A 171 -4.13 -8.18 -6.32
CA ASP A 171 -2.71 -7.87 -6.11
C ASP A 171 -1.79 -9.11 -6.17
N CYS A 172 -2.35 -10.32 -6.22
CA CYS A 172 -1.59 -11.58 -6.19
C CYS A 172 -1.96 -12.49 -7.36
N GLN A 173 -0.97 -12.84 -8.17
CA GLN A 173 -1.12 -13.78 -9.28
C GLN A 173 -0.93 -15.24 -8.86
N THR A 174 0.05 -15.54 -8.01
CA THR A 174 0.33 -16.90 -7.54
C THR A 174 1.16 -16.90 -6.26
N VAL A 175 1.09 -18.01 -5.50
CA VAL A 175 2.01 -18.34 -4.42
C VAL A 175 2.37 -19.82 -4.54
N LEU A 176 3.65 -20.12 -4.68
CA LEU A 176 4.19 -21.47 -4.82
C LEU A 176 5.16 -21.80 -3.69
N GLN A 177 5.02 -22.99 -3.13
CA GLN A 177 6.02 -23.63 -2.29
C GLN A 177 6.89 -24.52 -3.16
N LEU A 178 8.18 -24.19 -3.20
CA LEU A 178 9.17 -24.84 -4.03
C LEU A 178 10.18 -25.56 -3.13
N GLN A 179 10.73 -26.64 -3.66
CA GLN A 179 11.84 -27.34 -3.02
C GLN A 179 12.83 -27.77 -4.10
N TYR A 180 14.09 -27.37 -3.94
CA TYR A 180 15.14 -27.77 -4.86
C TYR A 180 15.47 -29.26 -4.67
N PRO A 181 15.48 -30.07 -5.75
CA PRO A 181 15.62 -31.51 -5.60
C PRO A 181 16.95 -31.96 -4.97
N GLN A 182 18.03 -31.23 -5.19
CA GLN A 182 19.39 -31.66 -4.80
C GLN A 182 19.72 -31.29 -3.35
N THR A 183 19.44 -30.05 -2.94
CA THR A 183 19.78 -29.55 -1.60
C THR A 183 18.60 -29.58 -0.63
N HIS A 184 17.40 -29.89 -1.13
CA HIS A 184 16.14 -29.76 -0.40
C HIS A 184 15.84 -28.35 0.10
N ARG A 185 16.55 -27.33 -0.41
CA ARG A 185 16.30 -25.92 -0.13
C ARG A 185 14.87 -25.56 -0.48
N LYS A 186 14.14 -25.05 0.50
CA LYS A 186 12.79 -24.57 0.32
C LYS A 186 12.81 -23.12 -0.15
N ALA A 187 11.87 -22.77 -0.99
CA ALA A 187 11.59 -21.38 -1.36
C ALA A 187 10.09 -21.14 -1.43
N LEU A 188 9.66 -19.92 -1.11
CA LEU A 188 8.31 -19.44 -1.35
C LEU A 188 8.38 -18.42 -2.50
N LEU A 189 7.76 -18.75 -3.63
CA LEU A 189 7.66 -17.84 -4.77
C LEU A 189 6.28 -17.19 -4.78
N LEU A 190 6.21 -15.88 -5.00
CA LEU A 190 4.97 -15.19 -5.31
C LEU A 190 5.13 -14.24 -6.50
N GLN A 191 4.06 -14.06 -7.28
CA GLN A 191 3.97 -13.02 -8.30
C GLN A 191 2.88 -12.03 -7.88
N ALA A 192 3.22 -10.74 -7.84
CA ALA A 192 2.36 -9.67 -7.34
C ALA A 192 2.71 -8.34 -8.01
N ASP A 193 1.96 -7.29 -7.70
CA ASP A 193 2.42 -5.92 -7.92
C ASP A 193 3.49 -5.53 -6.89
N MET A 194 3.87 -4.24 -6.85
CA MET A 194 4.73 -3.73 -5.79
C MET A 194 4.20 -2.42 -5.24
N ASP A 195 3.69 -2.49 -4.02
CA ASP A 195 3.43 -1.39 -3.12
C ASP A 195 4.68 -0.99 -2.33
N VAL A 196 4.60 0.18 -1.67
CA VAL A 196 5.73 0.82 -1.00
C VAL A 196 5.56 0.79 0.51
N ASP A 197 6.56 0.23 1.18
CA ASP A 197 6.76 0.39 2.61
C ASP A 197 7.83 1.48 2.88
N ALA A 198 7.42 2.53 3.58
CA ALA A 198 8.30 3.62 3.99
C ALA A 198 8.64 3.57 5.49
N ASP A 199 8.18 2.54 6.20
CA ASP A 199 8.23 2.40 7.64
C ASP A 199 9.64 2.22 8.17
N GLY A 200 9.72 2.34 9.49
CA GLY A 200 10.89 1.99 10.25
C GLY A 200 11.81 3.16 10.59
N SER A 201 12.67 2.93 11.57
CA SER A 201 13.53 3.96 12.16
C SER A 201 14.72 3.36 12.90
N ASP A 202 15.86 4.05 12.84
CA ASP A 202 17.05 3.65 13.59
C ASP A 202 17.83 4.88 14.04
N SER A 203 17.80 5.18 15.33
CA SER A 203 18.48 6.35 15.92
C SER A 203 19.99 6.28 15.83
N ASP A 204 20.54 5.06 15.72
CA ASP A 204 22.00 4.85 15.64
C ASP A 204 22.52 5.16 14.23
N ARG A 205 21.68 5.05 13.19
CA ARG A 205 22.03 5.34 11.79
C ARG A 205 21.44 6.65 11.26
N LEU A 206 20.27 7.06 11.75
CA LEU A 206 19.55 8.27 11.38
C LEU A 206 18.95 8.94 12.62
N SER A 207 19.58 10.04 13.05
CA SER A 207 19.14 10.80 14.22
C SER A 207 17.88 11.63 13.99
N VAL A 208 17.49 11.86 12.73
CA VAL A 208 16.32 12.65 12.34
C VAL A 208 15.34 11.77 11.56
N GLY A 209 14.05 11.88 11.89
CA GLY A 209 12.98 11.20 11.15
C GLY A 209 12.90 11.69 9.70
N THR A 210 12.56 10.80 8.78
CA THR A 210 12.59 11.03 7.32
C THR A 210 11.34 11.74 6.76
N GLY A 211 10.49 12.29 7.63
CA GLY A 211 9.15 12.75 7.25
C GLY A 211 8.20 11.56 7.10
N ALA A 212 7.26 11.43 8.01
CA ALA A 212 6.39 10.26 8.12
C ALA A 212 5.13 10.44 7.24
N PRO A 213 4.87 9.58 6.25
CA PRO A 213 3.56 9.53 5.60
C PRO A 213 2.44 9.21 6.62
N VAL A 214 1.20 9.46 6.24
CA VAL A 214 0.00 9.30 7.09
C VAL A 214 -0.07 7.92 7.79
N ASN A 215 0.31 6.85 7.09
CA ASN A 215 0.23 5.48 7.61
C ASN A 215 1.57 4.95 8.14
N PHE A 216 2.57 5.83 8.29
CA PHE A 216 3.91 5.45 8.71
C PHE A 216 3.93 4.81 10.10
N LYS A 217 4.68 3.73 10.24
CA LYS A 217 5.06 3.17 11.54
C LYS A 217 6.55 3.28 11.74
N PRO A 218 7.02 3.71 12.93
CA PRO A 218 8.45 3.78 13.21
C PRO A 218 9.10 2.42 13.44
N ALA A 219 8.32 1.34 13.54
CA ALA A 219 8.81 0.01 13.89
C ALA A 219 8.43 -1.02 12.82
N THR A 220 9.44 -1.71 12.28
CA THR A 220 9.29 -2.92 11.46
C THR A 220 9.36 -4.18 12.34
N SER A 221 8.94 -5.32 11.80
CA SER A 221 9.02 -6.62 12.48
C SER A 221 10.47 -7.08 12.66
N TYR A 222 11.35 -6.86 11.68
CA TYR A 222 12.79 -7.04 11.84
C TYR A 222 13.36 -5.92 12.71
N ARG A 223 14.01 -6.29 13.82
CA ARG A 223 14.51 -5.34 14.82
C ARG A 223 15.68 -5.90 15.62
N TRP A 224 16.54 -5.02 16.11
CA TRP A 224 17.71 -5.38 16.93
C TRP A 224 17.88 -4.41 18.10
N GLN A 225 18.65 -4.80 19.12
CA GLN A 225 18.92 -3.95 20.27
C GLN A 225 19.68 -2.68 19.84
N LYS A 226 19.29 -1.54 20.42
CA LYS A 226 19.99 -0.27 20.17
C LYS A 226 21.44 -0.35 20.64
N LYS A 227 22.33 0.33 19.91
CA LYS A 227 23.76 0.44 20.25
C LYS A 227 24.07 1.67 21.09
N SER A 228 23.25 2.72 20.99
CA SER A 228 23.39 3.95 21.78
C SER A 228 22.13 4.30 22.57
N ASP A 229 22.29 5.23 23.51
CA ASP A 229 21.18 5.81 24.28
C ASP A 229 20.41 6.91 23.51
N ALA A 230 20.73 7.14 22.23
CA ALA A 230 20.05 8.15 21.42
C ALA A 230 18.55 7.81 21.31
N PRO A 231 17.63 8.72 21.68
CA PRO A 231 16.20 8.44 21.63
C PRO A 231 15.72 8.26 20.20
N ASN A 232 14.70 7.40 20.01
CA ASN A 232 14.05 7.27 18.71
C ASN A 232 13.37 8.59 18.31
N PRO A 233 13.55 9.09 17.07
CA PRO A 233 12.98 10.38 16.65
C PRO A 233 11.45 10.43 16.76
N TYR A 234 10.78 9.28 16.74
CA TYR A 234 9.32 9.19 16.87
C TYR A 234 8.86 8.91 18.31
N LEU A 235 9.77 8.67 19.25
CA LEU A 235 9.44 8.32 20.63
C LEU A 235 8.64 9.43 21.33
N ALA A 236 9.11 10.68 21.25
CA ALA A 236 8.47 11.79 21.94
C ALA A 236 7.01 12.01 21.49
N GLY A 237 6.76 11.92 20.17
CA GLY A 237 5.41 12.03 19.62
C GLY A 237 4.51 10.84 20.02
N THR A 238 5.06 9.63 20.12
CA THR A 238 4.32 8.46 20.64
C THR A 238 4.01 8.60 22.13
N GLU A 239 4.94 9.10 22.95
CA GLU A 239 4.72 9.36 24.38
C GLU A 239 3.65 10.44 24.60
N GLU A 240 3.62 11.48 23.76
CA GLU A 240 2.57 12.50 23.81
C GLU A 240 1.20 11.93 23.40
N ARG A 241 1.14 11.07 22.38
CA ARG A 241 -0.10 10.36 22.01
C ARG A 241 -0.60 9.46 23.15
N LEU A 242 0.32 8.73 23.80
CA LEU A 242 0.01 7.91 24.96
C LEU A 242 -0.57 8.76 26.09
N LYS A 243 0.10 9.85 26.45
CA LYS A 243 -0.37 10.76 27.49
C LYS A 243 -1.77 11.30 27.20
N ARG A 244 -2.03 11.76 25.97
CA ARG A 244 -3.35 12.25 25.56
C ARG A 244 -4.43 11.17 25.69
N ALA A 245 -4.14 9.93 25.30
CA ALA A 245 -5.08 8.83 25.44
C ALA A 245 -5.35 8.48 26.91
N GLU A 246 -4.33 8.50 27.76
CA GLU A 246 -4.46 8.28 29.22
C GLU A 246 -5.27 9.39 29.89
N ASP A 247 -5.02 10.66 29.53
CA ASP A 247 -5.76 11.81 30.02
C ASP A 247 -7.24 11.72 29.60
N GLU A 248 -7.55 11.39 28.33
CA GLU A 248 -8.93 11.20 27.85
C GLU A 248 -9.64 10.04 28.56
N TYR A 249 -8.92 8.94 28.83
CA TYR A 249 -9.46 7.78 29.53
C TYR A 249 -9.83 8.12 30.98
N ALA A 250 -9.05 8.99 31.63
CA ALA A 250 -9.25 9.42 33.01
C ALA A 250 -10.45 10.36 33.19
N LEU A 251 -10.91 11.04 32.12
CA LEU A 251 -12.07 11.92 32.20
C LEU A 251 -13.34 11.15 32.61
N THR A 252 -14.12 11.76 33.50
CA THR A 252 -15.42 11.22 33.94
C THR A 252 -16.48 11.32 32.86
N THR A 253 -16.31 12.25 31.91
CA THR A 253 -17.24 12.50 30.79
C THR A 253 -17.07 11.53 29.62
N THR A 254 -15.98 10.75 29.57
CA THR A 254 -15.72 9.81 28.47
C THR A 254 -16.68 8.62 28.55
N ASN A 255 -17.43 8.39 27.47
CA ASN A 255 -18.45 7.36 27.43
C ASN A 255 -17.84 5.93 27.51
N PRO A 256 -18.62 4.90 27.93
CA PRO A 256 -18.08 3.55 28.12
C PRO A 256 -17.53 2.88 26.85
N ALA A 257 -18.09 3.16 25.67
CA ALA A 257 -17.60 2.60 24.41
C ALA A 257 -16.22 3.17 24.06
N ARG A 258 -16.07 4.49 24.18
CA ARG A 258 -14.81 5.19 23.98
C ARG A 258 -13.75 4.77 25.00
N LYS A 259 -14.12 4.54 26.27
CA LYS A 259 -13.19 3.98 27.27
C LYS A 259 -12.66 2.59 26.87
N ARG A 260 -13.45 1.74 26.23
CA ARG A 260 -12.96 0.44 25.72
C ARG A 260 -11.96 0.62 24.59
N GLU A 261 -12.23 1.51 23.64
CA GLU A 261 -11.30 1.84 22.55
C GLU A 261 -9.98 2.39 23.09
N LEU A 262 -10.05 3.37 24.00
CA LEU A 262 -8.89 4.00 24.63
C LEU A 262 -8.05 3.00 25.41
N ARG A 263 -8.68 2.03 26.10
CA ARG A 263 -7.94 0.98 26.82
C ARG A 263 -7.03 0.18 25.89
N ASN A 264 -7.55 -0.22 24.73
CA ASN A 264 -6.77 -0.95 23.74
C ASN A 264 -5.68 -0.06 23.15
N ALA A 265 -6.02 1.18 22.77
CA ALA A 265 -5.05 2.14 22.23
C ALA A 265 -3.91 2.45 23.23
N ILE A 266 -4.21 2.60 24.52
CA ILE A 266 -3.20 2.82 25.57
C ILE A 266 -2.28 1.60 25.70
N ALA A 267 -2.83 0.39 25.65
CA ALA A 267 -2.02 -0.83 25.71
C ALA A 267 -1.05 -0.92 24.53
N ASP A 268 -1.54 -0.64 23.31
CA ASP A 268 -0.74 -0.63 22.09
C ASP A 268 0.35 0.45 22.13
N LEU A 269 -0.01 1.68 22.51
CA LEU A 269 0.92 2.81 22.63
C LEU A 269 2.01 2.55 23.68
N ARG A 270 1.68 1.93 24.83
CA ARG A 270 2.68 1.52 25.82
C ARG A 270 3.65 0.48 25.26
N GLY A 271 3.14 -0.48 24.49
CA GLY A 271 3.94 -1.46 23.77
C GLY A 271 4.89 -0.80 22.76
N GLU A 272 4.38 0.14 21.97
CA GLU A 272 5.16 0.91 21.00
C GLU A 272 6.25 1.73 21.69
N VAL A 273 5.93 2.48 22.75
CA VAL A 273 6.91 3.24 23.56
C VAL A 273 8.00 2.32 24.11
N SER A 274 7.63 1.16 24.68
CA SER A 274 8.61 0.20 25.20
C SER A 274 9.54 -0.32 24.09
N THR A 275 8.97 -0.55 22.91
CA THR A 275 9.67 -1.06 21.73
C THR A 275 10.64 -0.04 21.15
N LEU A 276 10.21 1.22 20.96
CA LEU A 276 11.03 2.32 20.45
C LEU A 276 12.17 2.73 21.40
N LYS A 277 12.02 2.48 22.71
CA LYS A 277 13.09 2.68 23.70
C LYS A 277 14.20 1.64 23.60
N LYS A 278 13.88 0.40 23.21
CA LYS A 278 14.79 -0.76 23.30
C LYS A 278 15.42 -1.16 21.98
N PHE A 279 14.73 -0.93 20.86
CA PHE A 279 15.11 -1.49 19.57
C PHE A 279 15.33 -0.43 18.49
N SER A 280 16.16 -0.80 17.53
CA SER A 280 16.29 -0.18 16.22
C SER A 280 15.65 -1.09 15.16
N PHE A 281 15.24 -0.48 14.06
CA PHE A 281 14.45 -1.11 13.00
C PHE A 281 15.09 -0.85 11.63
N LEU A 282 14.62 -1.57 10.63
CA LEU A 282 14.93 -1.23 9.24
C LEU A 282 14.41 0.18 8.93
N ILE A 283 14.94 0.82 7.91
CA ILE A 283 14.51 2.13 7.42
C ILE A 283 14.09 1.94 5.97
N GLY A 284 12.80 2.13 5.66
CA GLY A 284 12.24 1.93 4.32
C GLY A 284 13.01 2.62 3.20
N ALA A 285 13.53 3.83 3.46
CA ALA A 285 14.31 4.59 2.48
C ALA A 285 15.77 4.13 2.29
N THR A 286 16.30 3.29 3.20
CA THR A 286 17.74 2.96 3.29
C THR A 286 18.02 1.47 3.18
N ASP A 287 17.12 0.61 3.66
CA ASP A 287 17.35 -0.83 3.79
C ASP A 287 16.53 -1.59 2.73
N PRO A 288 17.12 -2.59 2.04
CA PRO A 288 16.42 -3.39 1.05
C PRO A 288 15.64 -4.52 1.74
N PHE A 289 14.31 -4.40 1.78
CA PHE A 289 13.47 -5.43 2.38
C PHE A 289 12.12 -5.55 1.71
N ILE A 290 11.43 -6.66 1.99
CA ILE A 290 10.05 -6.93 1.58
C ILE A 290 9.15 -7.14 2.79
N VAL A 291 7.86 -6.99 2.57
CA VAL A 291 6.80 -7.20 3.55
C VAL A 291 6.00 -8.43 3.16
N VAL A 292 5.74 -9.30 4.14
CA VAL A 292 4.95 -10.52 3.94
C VAL A 292 3.67 -10.47 4.75
N PRO A 293 2.56 -11.08 4.29
CA PRO A 293 1.36 -11.20 5.10
C PRO A 293 1.62 -11.97 6.39
N GLY A 294 0.99 -11.57 7.50
CA GLY A 294 1.07 -12.29 8.76
C GLY A 294 0.68 -13.78 8.70
N ALA A 295 -0.15 -14.18 7.74
CA ALA A 295 -0.51 -15.57 7.51
C ALA A 295 0.69 -16.41 7.06
N PHE A 296 1.65 -15.80 6.34
CA PHE A 296 2.80 -16.50 5.76
C PHE A 296 3.83 -16.85 6.83
N THR A 297 3.82 -16.16 7.97
CA THR A 297 4.69 -16.45 9.12
C THR A 297 4.20 -17.63 9.97
N ARG A 298 3.05 -18.22 9.63
CA ARG A 298 2.42 -19.34 10.34
C ARG A 298 2.15 -20.55 9.44
N GLY A 299 2.68 -20.53 8.23
CA GLY A 299 2.50 -21.62 7.26
C GLY A 299 3.31 -22.88 7.62
N PRO A 300 3.16 -23.97 6.83
CA PRO A 300 3.95 -25.19 7.01
C PRO A 300 5.47 -24.96 6.89
N VAL A 301 5.85 -24.00 6.06
CA VAL A 301 7.21 -23.46 5.96
C VAL A 301 7.09 -21.98 6.30
N PRO A 302 7.22 -21.62 7.58
CA PRO A 302 6.96 -20.26 8.02
C PRO A 302 8.07 -19.34 7.52
N VAL A 303 7.67 -18.19 6.98
CA VAL A 303 8.59 -17.10 6.67
C VAL A 303 8.85 -16.30 7.94
N GLU A 304 10.12 -16.02 8.26
CA GLU A 304 10.52 -15.21 9.41
C GLU A 304 11.12 -13.86 8.97
N PRO A 305 10.93 -12.78 9.76
CA PRO A 305 11.75 -11.59 9.61
C PRO A 305 13.24 -11.95 9.65
N GLY A 306 13.99 -11.46 8.66
CA GLY A 306 15.41 -11.72 8.48
C GLY A 306 15.74 -12.81 7.47
N ASP A 307 14.76 -13.60 7.03
CA ASP A 307 14.98 -14.55 5.93
C ASP A 307 15.42 -13.79 4.68
N TYR A 308 16.41 -14.34 3.97
CA TYR A 308 16.85 -13.81 2.69
C TYR A 308 15.78 -13.99 1.63
N ALA A 309 15.68 -13.02 0.75
CA ALA A 309 14.73 -13.05 -0.35
C ALA A 309 15.28 -12.29 -1.57
N LEU A 310 14.60 -12.47 -2.69
CA LEU A 310 14.88 -11.81 -3.95
C LEU A 310 13.61 -11.12 -4.42
N VAL A 311 13.79 -9.93 -4.97
CA VAL A 311 12.80 -9.28 -5.82
C VAL A 311 13.31 -9.35 -7.25
N VAL A 312 12.46 -9.80 -8.17
CA VAL A 312 12.79 -9.94 -9.59
C VAL A 312 11.83 -9.07 -10.38
N TYR A 313 12.40 -8.17 -11.19
CA TYR A 313 11.65 -7.30 -12.07
C TYR A 313 12.39 -7.12 -13.40
N GLY A 314 11.73 -7.45 -14.50
CA GLY A 314 12.39 -7.51 -15.81
C GLY A 314 13.47 -8.59 -15.80
N ASP A 315 14.70 -8.20 -16.14
CA ASP A 315 15.92 -9.01 -16.14
C ASP A 315 16.79 -8.80 -14.90
N ALA A 316 16.35 -7.98 -13.94
CA ALA A 316 17.09 -7.65 -12.73
C ALA A 316 16.65 -8.48 -11.52
N ILE A 317 17.62 -8.82 -10.67
CA ILE A 317 17.44 -9.47 -9.37
C ILE A 317 17.95 -8.51 -8.29
N TYR A 318 17.11 -8.25 -7.30
CA TYR A 318 17.41 -7.38 -6.16
C TYR A 318 17.43 -8.22 -4.88
N PRO A 319 18.61 -8.46 -4.29
CA PRO A 319 18.74 -9.08 -2.98
C PRO A 319 18.09 -8.23 -1.88
N VAL A 320 17.26 -8.88 -1.06
CA VAL A 320 16.53 -8.24 0.04
C VAL A 320 16.45 -9.20 1.23
N ILE A 321 15.91 -8.73 2.34
CA ILE A 321 15.46 -9.58 3.46
C ILE A 321 13.96 -9.42 3.69
N VAL A 322 13.35 -10.37 4.38
CA VAL A 322 12.01 -10.18 4.93
C VAL A 322 12.12 -9.19 6.10
N GLY A 323 11.62 -7.98 5.91
CA GLY A 323 11.80 -6.88 6.86
C GLY A 323 10.60 -6.61 7.74
N ASP A 324 9.40 -6.78 7.19
CA ASP A 324 8.17 -6.54 7.94
C ASP A 324 7.07 -7.57 7.66
N VAL A 325 6.08 -7.57 8.55
CA VAL A 325 4.90 -8.41 8.50
C VAL A 325 3.67 -7.54 8.40
N GLY A 326 3.08 -7.54 7.21
CA GLY A 326 1.90 -6.76 6.86
C GLY A 326 0.58 -7.47 7.17
N PRO A 327 -0.54 -6.83 6.81
CA PRO A 327 -1.87 -7.41 7.01
C PRO A 327 -2.12 -8.62 6.11
N ASN A 328 -3.10 -9.46 6.47
CA ASN A 328 -3.33 -10.76 5.83
C ASN A 328 -4.06 -10.69 4.48
N ASP A 329 -4.46 -9.50 4.07
CA ASP A 329 -5.24 -9.23 2.86
C ASP A 329 -4.42 -8.51 1.78
N LYS A 330 -3.11 -8.37 1.95
CA LYS A 330 -2.23 -7.66 1.01
C LYS A 330 -0.91 -8.39 0.84
N VAL A 331 -0.40 -8.46 -0.39
CA VAL A 331 0.95 -8.93 -0.73
C VAL A 331 1.66 -7.92 -1.63
N GLY A 332 2.91 -8.18 -1.97
CA GLY A 332 3.63 -7.38 -2.96
C GLY A 332 4.01 -6.01 -2.41
N GLU A 333 4.68 -5.96 -1.27
CA GLU A 333 5.14 -4.68 -0.70
C GLU A 333 6.64 -4.77 -0.41
N ALA A 334 7.35 -3.70 -0.74
CA ALA A 334 8.80 -3.61 -0.60
C ALA A 334 9.22 -2.23 -0.10
N SER A 335 10.41 -2.15 0.47
CA SER A 335 10.94 -0.92 1.00
C SER A 335 11.02 0.18 -0.06
N LEU A 336 10.84 1.44 0.36
CA LEU A 336 10.97 2.61 -0.51
C LEU A 336 12.31 2.66 -1.26
N ARG A 337 13.37 2.09 -0.67
CA ARG A 337 14.66 1.87 -1.34
C ARG A 337 14.50 1.01 -2.59
N ILE A 338 13.91 -0.17 -2.47
CA ILE A 338 13.70 -1.10 -3.60
C ILE A 338 12.74 -0.46 -4.61
N ALA A 339 11.67 0.17 -4.14
CA ALA A 339 10.74 0.85 -5.01
C ALA A 339 11.40 1.96 -5.85
N ARG A 340 12.38 2.69 -5.29
CA ARG A 340 13.15 3.71 -6.02
C ARG A 340 14.15 3.13 -7.00
N GLU A 341 14.67 1.94 -6.71
CA GLU A 341 15.56 1.22 -7.63
C GLU A 341 14.80 0.77 -8.88
N LEU A 342 13.57 0.27 -8.73
CA LEU A 342 12.71 -0.09 -9.86
C LEU A 342 12.17 1.15 -10.59
N ASN A 343 11.83 2.20 -9.86
CA ASN A 343 11.31 3.44 -10.41
C ASN A 343 11.71 4.64 -9.53
N ALA A 344 12.59 5.49 -10.04
CA ALA A 344 13.11 6.65 -9.32
C ALA A 344 12.02 7.66 -8.87
N LEU A 345 10.82 7.62 -9.47
CA LEU A 345 9.68 8.47 -9.09
C LEU A 345 8.87 7.90 -7.92
N SER A 346 9.25 6.74 -7.39
CA SER A 346 8.56 6.12 -6.26
C SER A 346 8.65 6.96 -4.99
N THR A 347 7.52 7.06 -4.31
CA THR A 347 7.37 7.71 -3.01
C THR A 347 6.50 6.83 -2.12
N ALA A 348 6.32 7.17 -0.85
CA ALA A 348 5.38 6.49 0.02
C ALA A 348 3.92 6.48 -0.51
N TYR A 349 3.60 7.30 -1.51
CA TYR A 349 2.27 7.41 -2.12
C TYR A 349 2.27 7.08 -3.61
N ASN A 350 3.43 6.77 -4.19
CA ASN A 350 3.56 6.48 -5.62
C ASN A 350 4.30 5.16 -5.79
N ARG A 351 3.54 4.13 -6.19
CA ARG A 351 4.05 2.77 -6.31
C ARG A 351 4.90 2.58 -7.58
N PRO A 352 5.95 1.74 -7.55
CA PRO A 352 6.81 1.50 -8.70
C PRO A 352 6.15 0.67 -9.79
N VAL A 353 5.35 -0.33 -9.41
CA VAL A 353 4.76 -1.33 -10.33
C VAL A 353 3.32 -1.57 -9.93
N SER A 354 2.37 -1.34 -10.84
CA SER A 354 0.93 -1.53 -10.59
C SER A 354 0.34 -2.76 -11.30
N ASP A 355 1.13 -3.44 -12.12
CA ASP A 355 0.78 -4.73 -12.72
C ASP A 355 1.50 -5.87 -11.98
N LEU A 356 1.05 -7.11 -12.18
CA LEU A 356 1.50 -8.25 -11.39
C LEU A 356 2.88 -8.79 -11.79
N LYS A 357 3.77 -7.92 -12.28
CA LYS A 357 5.04 -8.29 -12.94
C LYS A 357 6.23 -8.43 -12.01
N VAL A 358 6.03 -8.34 -10.70
CA VAL A 358 7.11 -8.53 -9.73
C VAL A 358 7.04 -9.96 -9.20
N THR A 359 8.16 -10.67 -9.31
CA THR A 359 8.32 -11.98 -8.67
C THR A 359 9.14 -11.80 -7.39
N TYR A 360 8.65 -12.34 -6.29
CA TYR A 360 9.39 -12.42 -5.03
C TYR A 360 9.74 -13.88 -4.78
N ILE A 361 10.98 -14.15 -4.39
CA ILE A 361 11.45 -15.48 -4.00
C ILE A 361 12.01 -15.37 -2.59
N ILE A 362 11.36 -16.00 -1.64
CA ILE A 362 11.76 -15.99 -0.23
C ILE A 362 12.41 -17.32 0.08
N PHE A 363 13.49 -17.30 0.85
CA PHE A 363 14.20 -18.49 1.30
C PHE A 363 14.00 -18.65 2.82
N PRO A 364 12.96 -19.39 3.25
CA PRO A 364 12.72 -19.63 4.67
C PRO A 364 13.89 -20.33 5.35
N GLU A 365 13.96 -20.18 6.68
CA GLU A 365 14.99 -20.82 7.51
C GLU A 365 16.42 -20.31 7.19
N THR A 366 16.54 -19.06 6.76
CA THR A 366 17.84 -18.42 6.43
C THR A 366 18.16 -17.20 7.28
N ALA A 367 17.23 -16.73 8.11
CA ALA A 367 17.44 -15.62 9.02
C ALA A 367 18.63 -15.83 9.99
N GLU A 368 19.59 -14.91 9.95
CA GLU A 368 20.79 -14.99 10.78
C GLU A 368 20.60 -14.24 12.10
N LYS A 369 20.82 -14.93 13.23
CA LYS A 369 20.66 -14.39 14.59
C LYS A 369 22.04 -14.28 15.28
N PRO A 370 22.29 -13.26 16.13
CA PRO A 370 21.39 -12.18 16.50
C PRO A 370 21.19 -11.16 15.36
N PHE A 371 20.01 -10.55 15.30
CA PHE A 371 19.73 -9.49 14.34
C PHE A 371 20.57 -8.25 14.63
N GLY A 372 20.87 -7.51 13.57
CA GLY A 372 21.63 -6.27 13.60
C GLY A 372 21.28 -5.38 12.40
N PRO A 373 21.94 -4.22 12.26
CA PRO A 373 21.79 -3.40 11.07
C PRO A 373 22.09 -4.22 9.80
N PRO A 374 21.30 -4.08 8.73
CA PRO A 374 21.55 -4.76 7.46
C PRO A 374 22.95 -4.51 6.92
N ASP A 375 23.61 -5.59 6.52
CA ASP A 375 24.87 -5.56 5.78
C ASP A 375 24.58 -5.91 4.32
N LEU A 376 24.71 -4.92 3.43
CA LEU A 376 24.34 -5.07 2.02
C LEU A 376 25.23 -6.07 1.30
N GLU A 377 26.54 -6.07 1.57
CA GLU A 377 27.46 -7.00 0.91
C GLU A 377 27.15 -8.44 1.33
N ARG A 378 26.84 -8.63 2.61
CA ARG A 378 26.41 -9.94 3.14
C ARG A 378 25.09 -10.40 2.54
N ILE A 379 24.08 -9.52 2.49
CA ILE A 379 22.78 -9.83 1.87
C ILE A 379 22.98 -10.28 0.42
N HIS A 380 23.79 -9.55 -0.35
CA HIS A 380 24.11 -9.90 -1.72
C HIS A 380 24.80 -11.28 -1.80
N ALA A 381 25.85 -11.52 -1.02
CA ALA A 381 26.61 -12.77 -1.07
C ALA A 381 25.76 -14.01 -0.71
N HIS A 382 24.90 -13.91 0.31
CA HIS A 382 24.00 -14.99 0.67
C HIS A 382 22.93 -15.23 -0.40
N CYS A 383 22.32 -14.17 -0.92
CA CYS A 383 21.34 -14.27 -2.00
C CYS A 383 21.95 -14.89 -3.26
N GLU A 384 23.16 -14.49 -3.67
CA GLU A 384 23.88 -15.09 -4.79
C GLU A 384 24.15 -16.59 -4.59
N THR A 385 24.42 -17.00 -3.36
CA THR A 385 24.58 -18.42 -3.04
C THR A 385 23.25 -19.16 -3.18
N LEU A 386 22.18 -18.60 -2.62
CA LEU A 386 20.83 -19.18 -2.66
C LEU A 386 20.25 -19.23 -4.07
N THR A 387 20.66 -18.37 -5.01
CA THR A 387 20.22 -18.45 -6.42
C THR A 387 20.76 -19.66 -7.18
N LYS A 388 21.78 -20.33 -6.65
CA LYS A 388 22.41 -21.52 -7.25
C LYS A 388 21.82 -22.83 -6.71
N GLU A 389 21.08 -22.72 -5.62
CA GLU A 389 20.23 -23.76 -5.03
C GLU A 389 18.77 -23.49 -5.41
#